data_AF-A0A0U1CX70-F1
#
_entry.id   AF-A0A0U1CX70-F1
#
_cell.length_a   1.000
_cell.length_b   1.000
_cell.length_c   1.000
_cell.angle_alpha   90.00
_cell.angle_beta   90.00
_cell.angle_gamma   90.00
#
_symmetry.space_group_name_H-M   'P 1'
#
loop_
_entity.id
_entity.type
_entity.pdbx_description
1 polymer ?
#
loop_
_entity_poly.entity_id
_entity_poly.type
_entity_poly.pdbx_seq_one_letter_code
_entity_poly.pdbx_strand_id
1 'polypeptide(L)'
;MTSQNDAPKPATRRRSTPRTAGQRLTQELSRRGDPFSIRLLIERAAHTADWLEKCTELLNGKRSAWMHVRVNRDQVLEVRIDNALREARQLTVELRHLMAEIHRQRAALPMGPAEDDDLADL
;
A
#
# COMPACT_ATOMS: atom_id res chain seq x y z
N MET A 1 1.43 -30.80 50.78
CA MET A 1 2.31 -31.06 49.61
C MET A 1 1.60 -30.52 48.39
N THR A 2 2.04 -29.35 47.93
CA THR A 2 1.54 -28.63 46.76
C THR A 2 2.30 -29.11 45.52
N SER A 3 1.61 -29.50 44.46
CA SER A 3 2.16 -29.56 43.09
C SER A 3 0.98 -29.50 42.12
N GLN A 4 0.69 -28.31 41.60
CA GLN A 4 1.14 -27.79 40.30
C GLN A 4 0.29 -28.34 39.16
N ASN A 5 -0.78 -27.60 38.89
CA ASN A 5 -1.62 -27.74 37.71
C ASN A 5 -0.92 -26.96 36.58
N ASP A 6 -0.38 -27.68 35.59
CA ASP A 6 0.29 -27.09 34.44
C ASP A 6 -0.76 -26.58 33.44
N ALA A 7 -0.98 -25.26 33.42
CA ALA A 7 -1.96 -24.65 32.53
C ALA A 7 -1.35 -24.50 31.11
N PRO A 8 -2.09 -24.85 30.04
CA PRO A 8 -1.58 -24.72 28.68
C PRO A 8 -1.35 -23.25 28.33
N LYS A 9 -0.12 -22.96 27.89
CA LYS A 9 0.37 -21.64 27.47
C LYS A 9 -0.54 -21.05 26.35
N PRO A 10 -1.01 -19.80 26.45
CA PRO A 10 -1.94 -19.25 25.48
C PRO A 10 -1.27 -19.07 24.11
N ALA A 11 -1.84 -19.71 23.09
CA ALA A 11 -1.42 -19.59 21.70
C ALA A 11 -1.52 -18.12 21.25
N THR A 12 -0.40 -17.55 20.82
CA THR A 12 -0.33 -16.16 20.35
C THR A 12 -1.13 -16.04 19.06
N ARG A 13 -2.31 -15.43 19.13
CA ARG A 13 -3.18 -15.16 17.97
C ARG A 13 -2.42 -14.24 17.01
N ARG A 14 -1.91 -14.80 15.91
CA ARG A 14 -1.25 -14.05 14.82
C ARG A 14 -2.24 -13.00 14.32
N ARG A 15 -2.04 -11.73 14.71
CA ARG A 15 -2.82 -10.62 14.15
C ARG A 15 -2.51 -10.54 12.67
N SER A 16 -3.53 -10.69 11.81
CA SER A 16 -3.38 -10.39 10.39
C SER A 16 -3.01 -8.92 10.25
N THR A 17 -1.89 -8.64 9.61
CA THR A 17 -1.52 -7.26 9.26
C THR A 17 -2.54 -6.72 8.26
N PRO A 18 -3.15 -5.54 8.51
CA PRO A 18 -4.08 -4.94 7.56
C PRO A 18 -3.35 -4.67 6.23
N ARG A 19 -4.06 -4.82 5.10
CA ARG A 19 -3.50 -4.56 3.77
C ARG A 19 -3.07 -3.10 3.64
N THR A 20 -1.91 -2.86 3.05
CA THR A 20 -1.39 -1.50 2.80
C THR A 20 -2.18 -0.79 1.70
N ALA A 21 -2.06 0.54 1.61
CA ALA A 21 -2.68 1.31 0.53
C ALA A 21 -2.29 0.80 -0.87
N GLY A 22 -1.01 0.50 -1.09
CA GLY A 22 -0.50 -0.04 -2.34
C GLY A 22 -1.07 -1.41 -2.69
N GLN A 23 -1.21 -2.31 -1.71
CA GLN A 23 -1.84 -3.62 -1.92
C GLN A 23 -3.30 -3.49 -2.35
N ARG A 24 -4.04 -2.55 -1.76
CA ARG A 24 -5.43 -2.26 -2.16
C ARG A 24 -5.47 -1.70 -3.59
N LEU A 25 -4.59 -0.76 -3.91
CA LEU A 25 -4.52 -0.14 -5.23
C LEU A 25 -4.16 -1.15 -6.33
N THR A 26 -3.15 -2.00 -6.10
CA THR A 26 -2.77 -3.04 -7.06
C THR A 26 -3.91 -4.02 -7.30
N GLN A 27 -4.61 -4.44 -6.24
CA GLN A 27 -5.75 -5.35 -6.37
C GLN A 27 -6.87 -4.75 -7.21
N GLU A 28 -7.16 -3.46 -7.02
CA GLU A 28 -8.24 -2.77 -7.74
C GLU A 28 -7.86 -2.47 -9.19
N LEU A 29 -6.62 -2.06 -9.44
CA LEU A 29 -6.21 -1.65 -10.77
C LEU A 29 -5.81 -2.81 -11.66
N SER A 30 -5.23 -3.90 -11.14
CA SER A 30 -4.68 -4.97 -11.98
C SER A 30 -5.76 -5.72 -12.75
N ARG A 31 -5.55 -5.93 -14.05
CA ARG A 31 -6.43 -6.72 -14.91
C ARG A 31 -5.68 -7.89 -15.53
N ARG A 32 -6.39 -9.00 -15.76
CA ARG A 32 -5.86 -10.14 -16.51
C ARG A 32 -5.58 -9.69 -17.94
N GLY A 33 -4.34 -9.87 -18.41
CA GLY A 33 -3.93 -9.44 -19.75
C GLY A 33 -3.29 -8.05 -19.82
N ASP A 34 -3.10 -7.34 -18.69
CA ASP A 34 -2.35 -6.09 -18.69
C ASP A 34 -0.93 -6.30 -19.24
N PRO A 35 -0.51 -5.52 -20.26
CA PRO A 35 0.87 -5.50 -20.74
C PRO A 35 1.85 -5.18 -19.62
N PHE A 36 3.10 -5.59 -19.80
CA PHE A 36 4.15 -5.34 -18.81
C PHE A 36 4.29 -3.85 -18.45
N SER A 37 4.16 -2.94 -19.43
CA SER A 37 4.24 -1.48 -19.19
C SER A 37 3.18 -1.00 -18.20
N ILE A 38 1.93 -1.44 -18.34
CA ILE A 38 0.83 -1.10 -17.44
C ILE A 38 1.04 -1.73 -16.07
N ARG A 39 1.48 -3.00 -16.00
CA ARG A 39 1.79 -3.65 -14.72
C ARG A 39 2.89 -2.91 -13.95
N LEU A 40 3.94 -2.46 -14.62
CA LEU A 40 5.01 -1.67 -14.03
C LEU A 40 4.50 -0.33 -13.48
N LEU A 41 3.62 0.35 -14.23
CA LEU A 41 3.00 1.60 -13.77
C LEU A 41 2.12 1.38 -12.53
N ILE A 42 1.36 0.28 -12.49
CA ILE A 42 0.53 -0.07 -11.32
C ILE A 42 1.39 -0.34 -10.10
N GLU A 43 2.48 -1.09 -10.24
CA GLU A 43 3.43 -1.35 -9.16
C GLU A 43 4.03 -0.03 -8.64
N ARG A 44 4.43 0.87 -9.54
CA ARG A 44 4.95 2.18 -9.15
C ARG A 44 3.90 3.04 -8.45
N ALA A 45 2.65 3.01 -8.92
CA ALA A 45 1.53 3.70 -8.28
C ALA A 45 1.26 3.13 -6.87
N ALA A 46 1.35 1.81 -6.69
CA ALA A 46 1.17 1.14 -5.42
C ALA A 46 2.24 1.56 -4.39
N HIS A 47 3.50 1.59 -4.80
CA HIS A 47 4.57 2.10 -3.95
C HIS A 47 4.35 3.57 -3.55
N THR A 48 3.92 4.41 -4.50
CA THR A 48 3.63 5.82 -4.24
C THR A 48 2.47 5.97 -3.24
N ALA A 49 1.45 5.12 -3.34
CA ALA A 49 0.33 5.08 -2.40
C ALA A 49 0.76 4.65 -0.99
N ASP A 50 1.64 3.63 -0.87
CA ASP A 50 2.19 3.21 0.42
C ASP A 50 3.01 4.33 1.08
N TRP A 51 3.81 5.07 0.30
CA TRP A 51 4.57 6.22 0.81
C TRP A 51 3.65 7.36 1.24
N LEU A 52 2.60 7.65 0.48
CA LEU A 52 1.62 8.67 0.84
C LEU A 52 0.85 8.30 2.13
N GLU A 53 0.51 7.01 2.31
CA GLU A 53 -0.08 6.49 3.55
C GLU A 53 0.86 6.73 4.74
N LYS A 54 2.17 6.45 4.59
CA LYS A 54 3.18 6.74 5.64
C LYS A 54 3.29 8.24 5.95
N CYS A 55 3.37 9.11 4.95
CA CYS A 55 3.41 10.56 5.18
C CYS A 55 2.15 11.05 5.90
N THR A 56 0.99 10.49 5.56
CA THR A 56 -0.29 10.81 6.21
C THR A 56 -0.30 10.34 7.66
N GLU A 57 0.17 9.13 7.94
CA GLU A 57 0.31 8.62 9.31
C GLU A 57 1.25 9.49 10.15
N LEU A 58 2.33 9.97 9.54
CA LEU A 58 3.30 10.85 10.18
C LEU A 58 2.69 12.22 10.51
N LEU A 59 2.01 12.85 9.55
CA LEU A 59 1.32 14.14 9.73
C LEU A 59 0.18 14.04 10.76
N ASN A 60 -0.50 12.91 10.84
CA ASN A 60 -1.57 12.66 11.81
C ASN A 60 -1.06 12.33 13.23
N GLY A 61 0.25 12.34 13.46
CA GLY A 61 0.81 12.15 14.79
C GLY A 61 0.85 10.70 15.29
N LYS A 62 0.77 9.71 14.39
CA LYS A 62 0.84 8.30 14.79
C LYS A 62 2.24 7.97 15.31
N ARG A 63 2.39 7.80 16.63
CA ARG A 63 3.68 7.56 17.31
C ARG A 63 4.53 6.44 16.69
N SER A 64 3.91 5.37 16.18
CA SER A 64 4.64 4.27 15.53
C SER A 64 5.23 4.63 14.17
N ALA A 65 4.71 5.66 13.51
CA ALA A 65 5.22 6.18 12.23
C ALA A 65 6.34 7.22 12.42
N TRP A 66 6.47 7.81 13.62
CA TRP A 66 7.44 8.86 13.90
C TRP A 66 8.88 8.35 13.99
N MET A 67 9.15 7.28 14.75
CA MET A 67 10.42 6.54 14.71
C MET A 67 10.44 5.38 15.72
N HIS A 68 11.21 4.33 15.43
CA HIS A 68 11.55 3.28 16.39
C HIS A 68 13.03 3.37 16.76
N VAL A 69 13.39 4.32 17.63
CA VAL A 69 14.76 4.44 18.14
C VAL A 69 14.89 3.62 19.41
N ARG A 70 15.81 2.66 19.42
CA ARG A 70 16.30 2.03 20.65
C ARG A 70 17.54 2.79 21.11
N VAL A 71 17.40 3.56 22.18
CA VAL A 71 18.50 4.31 22.78
C VAL A 71 19.05 3.53 23.99
N ASN A 72 20.37 3.49 24.15
CA ASN A 72 21.00 3.04 25.40
C ASN A 72 20.81 4.13 26.49
N ARG A 73 20.89 3.75 27.77
CA ARG A 73 20.27 4.48 28.90
C ARG A 73 20.68 5.95 29.11
N ASP A 74 21.78 6.44 28.50
CA ASP A 74 22.40 7.71 28.90
C ASP A 74 22.57 8.74 27.76
N GLN A 75 21.81 8.66 26.66
CA GLN A 75 21.89 9.66 25.57
C GLN A 75 20.53 10.25 25.19
N VAL A 76 20.48 11.58 25.06
CA VAL A 76 19.34 12.33 24.50
C VAL A 76 19.55 12.43 22.99
N LEU A 77 18.64 11.87 22.20
CA LEU A 77 18.64 12.00 20.74
C LEU A 77 17.55 12.98 20.31
N GLU A 78 17.94 14.09 19.69
CA GLU A 78 17.01 14.95 18.96
C GLU A 78 16.74 14.35 17.58
N VAL A 79 15.46 14.19 17.25
CA VAL A 79 15.00 13.66 15.97
C VAL A 79 14.12 14.71 15.32
N ARG A 80 14.61 15.26 14.20
CA ARG A 80 13.85 16.21 13.40
C ARG A 80 13.28 15.50 12.18
N ILE A 81 11.96 15.60 12.02
CA ILE A 81 11.27 15.13 10.83
C ILE A 81 10.74 16.36 10.10
N ASP A 82 11.49 16.78 9.09
CA ASP A 82 11.16 17.96 8.29
C ASP A 82 10.48 17.53 6.97
N ASN A 83 9.78 18.47 6.31
CA ASN A 83 9.27 18.34 4.93
C ASN A 83 8.21 17.27 4.60
N ALA A 84 7.69 16.51 5.57
CA ALA A 84 6.68 15.48 5.31
C ALA A 84 5.44 15.97 4.53
N LEU A 85 4.98 17.20 4.79
CA LEU A 85 3.88 17.82 4.05
C LEU A 85 4.24 18.12 2.58
N ARG A 86 5.49 18.53 2.33
CA ARG A 86 6.00 18.82 0.99
C ARG A 86 6.07 17.52 0.18
N GLU A 87 6.60 16.46 0.78
CA GLU A 87 6.68 15.13 0.18
C GLU A 87 5.29 14.57 -0.11
N ALA A 88 4.35 14.67 0.83
CA ALA A 88 2.97 14.23 0.62
C ALA A 88 2.32 14.92 -0.60
N ARG A 89 2.55 16.23 -0.77
CA ARG A 89 2.07 16.97 -1.95
C ARG A 89 2.72 16.45 -3.23
N GLN A 90 4.03 16.23 -3.22
CA GLN A 90 4.76 15.71 -4.39
C GLN A 90 4.28 14.32 -4.79
N LEU A 91 4.16 13.40 -3.82
CA LEU A 91 3.66 12.04 -4.03
C LEU A 91 2.22 12.03 -4.54
N THR A 92 1.37 12.95 -4.06
CA THR A 92 -0.01 13.11 -4.56
C THR A 92 -0.02 13.50 -6.04
N VAL A 93 0.88 14.40 -6.44
CA VAL A 93 1.00 14.82 -7.84
C VAL A 93 1.53 13.65 -8.70
N GLU A 94 2.57 12.96 -8.27
CA GLU A 94 3.11 11.77 -8.97
C GLU A 94 2.02 10.69 -9.14
N LEU A 95 1.27 10.38 -8.07
CA LEU A 95 0.21 9.38 -8.11
C LEU A 95 -0.88 9.72 -9.13
N ARG A 96 -1.32 10.99 -9.20
CA ARG A 96 -2.30 11.43 -10.21
C ARG A 96 -1.78 11.22 -11.64
N HIS A 97 -0.51 11.51 -11.89
CA HIS A 97 0.09 11.31 -13.21
C HIS A 97 0.18 9.82 -13.57
N LEU A 98 0.60 8.97 -12.62
CA LEU A 98 0.65 7.52 -12.82
C LEU A 98 -0.73 6.94 -13.12
N MET A 99 -1.77 7.35 -12.38
CA MET A 99 -3.15 6.93 -12.64
C MET A 99 -3.63 7.36 -14.03
N ALA A 100 -3.40 8.63 -14.39
CA ALA A 100 -3.78 9.15 -15.70
C ALA A 100 -3.10 8.38 -16.85
N GLU A 101 -1.81 8.06 -16.69
CA GLU A 101 -1.05 7.30 -17.70
C GLU A 101 -1.50 5.84 -17.80
N ILE A 102 -1.82 5.18 -16.67
CA ILE A 102 -2.40 3.83 -16.68
C ILE A 102 -3.71 3.82 -17.47
N HIS A 103 -4.60 4.78 -17.22
CA HIS A 103 -5.87 4.89 -17.95
C HIS A 103 -5.67 5.19 -19.43
N ARG A 104 -4.72 6.08 -19.76
CA ARG A 104 -4.37 6.41 -21.15
C ARG A 104 -3.82 5.20 -21.91
N GLN A 105 -2.84 4.49 -21.34
CA GLN A 105 -2.26 3.32 -21.99
C GLN A 105 -3.28 2.21 -22.19
N ARG A 106 -4.18 2.00 -21.23
CA ARG A 106 -5.28 1.04 -21.38
C ARG A 106 -6.26 1.42 -22.47
N ALA A 107 -6.62 2.70 -22.58
CA ALA A 107 -7.51 3.17 -23.64
C ALA A 107 -6.89 3.03 -25.04
N ALA A 108 -5.55 3.04 -25.13
CA ALA A 108 -4.81 2.84 -26.37
C ALA A 108 -4.62 1.35 -26.74
N LEU A 109 -4.95 0.42 -25.84
CA LEU A 109 -4.91 -1.01 -26.20
C LEU A 109 -6.05 -1.33 -27.16
N PRO A 110 -5.81 -2.12 -28.22
CA PRO A 110 -6.89 -2.66 -29.01
C PRO A 110 -7.83 -3.40 -28.08
N MET A 111 -9.12 -3.04 -28.04
CA MET A 111 -10.11 -3.96 -27.49
C MET A 111 -9.97 -5.25 -28.30
N GLY A 112 -9.62 -6.35 -27.64
CA GLY A 112 -9.79 -7.67 -28.24
C GLY A 112 -11.23 -7.81 -28.72
N PRO A 113 -11.52 -8.73 -29.67
CA PRO A 113 -12.86 -8.88 -30.20
C PRO A 113 -13.83 -8.96 -29.01
N ALA A 114 -14.85 -8.11 -29.03
CA ALA A 114 -15.99 -8.28 -28.15
C ALA A 114 -16.37 -9.75 -28.29
N GLU A 115 -16.46 -10.48 -27.18
CA GLU A 115 -17.17 -11.74 -27.21
C GLU A 115 -18.56 -11.37 -27.74
N ASP A 116 -18.82 -11.73 -29.00
CA ASP A 116 -20.13 -11.64 -29.60
C ASP A 116 -21.03 -12.43 -28.66
N ASP A 117 -21.78 -11.70 -27.84
CA ASP A 117 -22.83 -12.23 -27.00
C ASP A 117 -23.85 -12.80 -27.99
N ASP A 118 -23.75 -14.11 -28.23
CA ASP A 118 -24.59 -14.91 -29.10
C ASP A 118 -26.06 -14.74 -28.67
N LEU A 119 -26.69 -13.65 -29.13
CA LEU A 119 -28.14 -13.49 -29.25
C LEU A 119 -28.65 -14.36 -30.42
N ALA A 120 -28.30 -15.64 -30.38
CA ALA A 120 -28.69 -16.66 -31.34
C ALA A 120 -29.69 -17.65 -30.70
N ASP A 121 -30.71 -17.14 -29.99
CA ASP A 121 -31.84 -17.98 -29.56
C ASP A 121 -33.12 -17.16 -29.24
N LEU A 122 -33.60 -16.33 -30.18
CA LEU A 122 -34.98 -15.81 -30.18
C LEU A 122 -35.63 -15.83 -31.56
#